data_AF-A0AA40EV31-F1
#
_entry.id   AF-A0AA40EV31-F1
#
_cell.length_a   1.000
_cell.length_b   1.000
_cell.length_c   1.000
_cell.angle_alpha   90.00
_cell.angle_beta   90.00
_cell.angle_gamma   90.00
#
_symmetry.space_group_name_H-M   'P 1'
#
loop_
_entity.id
_entity.type
_entity.pdbx_description
1 polymer ?
#
loop_
_entity_poly.entity_id
_entity_poly.type
_entity_poly.pdbx_seq_one_letter_code
_entity_poly.pdbx_strand_id
1 'polypeptide(L)'
;MAHPETSHRIEQLHSLEGGRNAAIIFLVDEDVTKGATLAFTKLQIDIPSLPLIPLYTALALPETLQIFQNSLVHARANRYRPSPGDVASDLLPYCAVGGPLSDRTTDVLMGSCHSVKGVVEALAEEGGADLLVEALGGDEVEAGRVVLFWEA
;
A
#
# COMPACT_ATOMS: atom_id res chain seq x y z
N MET A 1 -16.25 0.91 12.83
CA MET A 1 -16.80 1.80 11.79
C MET A 1 -16.88 3.20 12.37
N ALA A 2 -16.44 4.21 11.62
CA ALA A 2 -16.57 5.61 12.04
C ALA A 2 -18.06 6.02 12.12
N HIS A 3 -18.37 7.02 12.94
CA HIS A 3 -19.72 7.58 13.06
C HIS A 3 -20.23 8.05 11.68
N PRO A 4 -21.53 7.90 11.34
CA PRO A 4 -22.06 8.19 10.00
C PRO A 4 -21.73 9.61 9.49
N GLU A 5 -21.75 10.60 10.39
CA GLU A 5 -21.38 11.98 10.05
C GLU A 5 -19.89 12.13 9.72
N THR A 6 -19.01 11.35 10.35
CA THR A 6 -17.57 11.38 10.07
C THR A 6 -17.29 10.84 8.67
N SER A 7 -17.95 9.75 8.29
CA SER A 7 -17.86 9.20 6.92
C SER A 7 -18.35 10.20 5.88
N HIS A 8 -19.50 10.85 6.13
CA HIS A 8 -20.03 11.85 5.20
C HIS A 8 -19.08 13.05 5.01
N ARG A 9 -18.43 13.52 6.09
CA ARG A 9 -17.45 14.60 6.02
C ARG A 9 -16.19 14.20 5.25
N ILE A 10 -15.75 12.95 5.38
CA ILE A 10 -14.62 12.39 4.62
C ILE A 10 -14.96 12.31 3.13
N GLU A 11 -16.17 11.85 2.78
CA GLU A 11 -16.65 11.80 1.40
C GLU A 11 -16.75 13.21 0.78
N GLN A 12 -17.22 14.20 1.55
CA GLN A 12 -17.23 15.59 1.11
C GLN A 12 -15.81 16.14 0.88
N LEU A 13 -14.86 15.84 1.77
CA LEU A 13 -13.45 16.20 1.60
C LEU A 13 -12.84 15.57 0.35
N HIS A 14 -13.22 14.33 0.04
CA HIS A 14 -12.81 13.65 -1.19
C HIS A 14 -13.38 14.34 -2.45
N SER A 15 -14.60 14.87 -2.37
CA SER A 15 -15.24 15.57 -3.50
C SER A 15 -14.62 16.94 -3.82
N LEU A 16 -13.90 17.56 -2.88
CA LEU A 16 -13.22 18.84 -3.07
C LEU A 16 -11.85 18.62 -3.72
N GLU A 17 -11.73 19.00 -5.00
CA GLU A 17 -10.50 18.88 -5.80
C GLU A 17 -9.91 17.45 -5.87
N GLY A 18 -10.74 16.43 -5.63
CA GLY A 18 -10.32 15.02 -5.60
C GLY A 18 -9.42 14.68 -4.40
N GLY A 19 -9.56 15.39 -3.28
CA GLY A 19 -8.76 15.18 -2.07
C GLY A 19 -7.32 15.69 -2.16
N ARG A 20 -6.94 16.36 -3.25
CA ARG A 20 -5.54 16.71 -3.57
C ARG A 20 -4.86 17.69 -2.62
N ASN A 21 -5.62 18.51 -1.90
CA ASN A 21 -5.11 19.54 -0.99
C ASN A 21 -5.60 19.34 0.46
N ALA A 22 -6.05 18.14 0.79
CA ALA A 22 -6.56 17.81 2.10
C ALA A 22 -5.75 16.67 2.71
N ALA A 23 -5.59 16.68 4.03
CA ALA A 23 -5.09 15.57 4.81
C ALA A 23 -5.92 15.47 6.10
N ILE A 24 -6.04 14.28 6.64
CA ILE A 24 -6.75 14.03 7.88
C ILE A 24 -5.74 13.59 8.93
N ILE A 25 -5.71 14.33 10.04
CA ILE A 25 -4.85 14.01 11.17
C ILE A 25 -5.71 13.27 12.20
N PHE A 26 -5.28 12.07 12.58
CA PHE A 26 -5.92 11.26 13.61
C PHE A 26 -5.05 11.23 14.86
N LEU A 27 -5.63 11.62 16.00
CA LEU A 27 -5.01 11.35 17.29
C LEU A 27 -5.28 9.88 17.64
N VAL A 28 -4.26 9.04 17.49
CA VAL A 28 -4.25 7.62 17.78
C VAL A 28 -3.72 7.43 19.19
N ASP A 29 -4.62 7.06 20.10
CA ASP A 29 -4.29 6.83 21.50
C ASP A 29 -4.61 5.38 21.85
N GLU A 30 -3.55 4.58 21.99
CA GLU A 30 -3.63 3.14 22.30
C GLU A 30 -3.99 2.90 23.77
N ASP A 31 -3.70 3.86 24.65
CA ASP A 31 -4.04 3.80 26.07
C ASP A 31 -5.54 4.03 26.29
N VAL A 32 -6.16 4.86 25.45
CA VAL A 32 -7.61 5.14 25.49
C VAL A 32 -8.41 4.12 24.66
N THR A 33 -7.91 3.74 23.48
CA THR A 33 -8.60 2.80 22.59
C THR A 33 -7.68 1.65 22.21
N LYS A 34 -7.96 0.48 22.80
CA LYS A 34 -7.20 -0.74 22.49
C LYS A 34 -7.39 -1.12 21.02
N GLY A 35 -6.28 -1.28 20.29
CA GLY A 35 -6.26 -1.54 18.86
C GLY A 35 -6.44 -0.28 17.99
N ALA A 36 -6.25 0.92 18.53
CA ALA A 36 -6.36 2.18 17.78
C ALA A 36 -5.42 2.21 16.58
N THR A 37 -4.19 1.72 16.76
CA THR A 37 -3.19 1.62 15.69
C THR A 37 -3.68 0.70 14.56
N LEU A 38 -4.19 -0.49 14.91
CA LEU A 38 -4.73 -1.44 13.93
C LEU A 38 -5.97 -0.88 13.21
N ALA A 39 -6.85 -0.18 13.93
CA ALA A 39 -8.03 0.46 13.36
C ALA A 39 -7.64 1.59 12.40
N PHE A 40 -6.60 2.36 12.73
CA PHE A 40 -6.04 3.40 11.86
C PHE A 40 -5.42 2.79 10.59
N THR A 41 -4.65 1.70 10.71
CA THR A 41 -4.11 0.99 9.53
C THR A 41 -5.22 0.48 8.62
N LYS A 42 -6.30 -0.09 9.17
CA LYS A 42 -7.48 -0.49 8.37
C LYS A 42 -8.11 0.70 7.66
N LEU A 43 -8.24 1.84 8.34
CA LEU A 43 -8.80 3.06 7.76
C LEU A 43 -7.95 3.61 6.60
N GLN A 44 -6.62 3.49 6.67
CA GLN A 44 -5.72 3.87 5.57
C GLN A 44 -5.94 3.03 4.31
N ILE A 45 -6.27 1.74 4.47
CA ILE A 45 -6.60 0.85 3.36
C ILE A 45 -7.96 1.24 2.76
N ASP A 46 -8.94 1.54 3.61
CA ASP A 46 -10.30 1.89 3.19
C ASP A 46 -10.37 3.25 2.49
N ILE A 47 -9.45 4.18 2.79
CA ILE A 47 -9.43 5.55 2.24
C ILE A 47 -8.06 5.87 1.62
N PRO A 48 -7.71 5.27 0.47
CA PRO A 48 -6.38 5.37 -0.11
C PRO A 48 -6.07 6.74 -0.76
N SER A 49 -7.09 7.56 -1.00
CA SER A 49 -7.00 8.81 -1.77
C SER A 49 -6.73 10.07 -0.93
N LEU A 50 -6.79 9.96 0.40
CA LEU A 50 -6.53 11.07 1.33
C LEU A 50 -5.36 10.70 2.27
N PRO A 51 -4.33 11.54 2.38
CA PRO A 51 -3.27 11.36 3.35
C PRO A 51 -3.85 11.31 4.77
N LEU A 52 -3.74 10.16 5.42
CA LEU A 52 -4.05 9.99 6.84
C LEU A 52 -2.77 10.02 7.65
N ILE A 53 -2.66 10.98 8.57
CA ILE A 53 -1.46 11.21 9.37
C ILE A 53 -1.77 10.85 10.83
N PRO A 54 -1.10 9.84 11.42
CA PRO A 54 -1.28 9.52 12.81
C PRO A 54 -0.53 10.53 13.69
N LEU A 55 -1.16 10.93 14.79
CA LEU A 55 -0.56 11.62 15.93
C LEU A 55 -0.75 10.73 17.15
N TYR A 56 0.32 10.46 17.89
CA TYR A 56 0.25 9.71 19.14
C TYR A 56 0.18 10.61 20.38
N THR A 57 0.34 11.92 20.17
CA THR A 57 0.18 12.93 21.22
C THR A 57 -0.19 14.27 20.59
N ALA A 58 -1.07 15.02 21.25
CA ALA A 58 -1.44 16.36 20.82
C ALA A 58 -0.25 17.34 20.82
N LEU A 59 0.79 17.07 21.62
CA LEU A 59 2.00 17.90 21.67
C LEU A 59 2.82 17.84 20.38
N ALA A 60 2.69 16.75 19.60
CA ALA A 60 3.40 16.58 18.34
C ALA A 60 2.69 17.27 17.15
N LEU A 61 1.51 17.86 17.37
CA LEU A 61 0.74 18.52 16.33
C LEU A 61 1.51 19.67 15.63
N PRO A 62 2.18 20.60 16.34
CA PRO A 62 2.88 21.70 15.68
C PRO A 62 4.01 21.21 14.76
N GLU A 63 4.80 20.25 15.22
CA GLU A 63 5.88 19.63 14.43
C GLU A 63 5.32 18.89 13.21
N THR A 64 4.25 18.11 13.41
CA THR A 64 3.59 17.36 12.33
C THR A 64 3.00 18.29 11.26
N LEU A 65 2.40 19.41 11.68
CA LEU A 65 1.92 20.43 10.75
C LEU A 65 3.06 21.09 9.97
N GLN A 66 4.19 21.36 10.62
CA GLN A 66 5.36 21.93 9.96
C GLN A 66 5.94 20.96 8.91
N ILE A 67 6.06 19.67 9.24
CA ILE A 67 6.48 18.63 8.30
C ILE A 67 5.51 18.53 7.11
N PHE A 68 4.20 18.56 7.38
CA PHE A 68 3.18 18.51 6.33
C PHE A 68 3.20 19.75 5.42
N GLN A 69 3.37 20.94 5.98
CA GLN A 69 3.50 22.16 5.18
C GLN A 69 4.76 22.11 4.31
N ASN A 70 5.88 21.66 4.88
CA ASN A 70 7.12 21.47 4.13
C ASN A 70 6.91 20.44 3.00
N SER A 71 6.21 19.33 3.27
CA SER A 71 5.93 18.33 2.25
C SER A 71 5.04 18.87 1.13
N LEU A 72 4.05 19.73 1.42
CA LEU A 72 3.24 20.38 0.36
C LEU A 72 4.08 21.33 -0.52
N VAL A 73 4.99 22.09 0.09
CA VAL A 73 5.89 22.98 -0.65
C VAL A 73 6.86 22.19 -1.53
N HIS A 74 7.40 21.07 -1.01
CA HIS A 74 8.36 20.23 -1.74
C HIS A 74 7.71 19.23 -2.70
N ALA A 75 6.48 18.78 -2.45
CA ALA A 75 5.70 17.92 -3.35
C ALA A 75 5.34 18.64 -4.66
N ARG A 76 5.30 19.98 -4.64
CA ARG A 76 5.21 20.79 -5.87
C ARG A 76 6.45 20.65 -6.76
N ALA A 77 7.62 20.42 -6.17
CA ALA A 77 8.90 20.21 -6.86
C ALA A 77 9.15 18.74 -7.20
N ASN A 78 8.69 17.81 -6.36
CA ASN A 78 8.89 16.38 -6.54
C ASN A 78 7.57 15.70 -6.91
N ARG A 79 7.11 15.88 -8.16
CA ARG A 79 6.04 15.06 -8.75
C ARG A 79 6.57 13.66 -9.11
N TYR A 80 7.30 13.01 -8.22
CA TYR A 80 7.50 11.57 -8.35
C TYR A 80 6.21 10.92 -7.85
N ARG A 81 5.26 10.81 -8.77
CA ARG A 81 4.20 9.82 -8.65
C ARG A 81 4.88 8.54 -9.12
N PRO A 82 5.33 7.63 -8.24
CA PRO A 82 5.85 6.36 -8.71
C PRO A 82 4.76 5.79 -9.61
N SER A 83 5.14 5.49 -10.85
CA SER A 83 4.23 4.79 -11.74
C SER A 83 3.86 3.47 -11.05
N PRO A 84 2.67 2.91 -11.30
CA PRO A 84 2.33 1.59 -10.78
C PRO A 84 3.41 0.53 -11.05
N GLY A 85 4.21 0.72 -12.12
CA GLY A 85 5.37 -0.10 -12.43
C GLY A 85 6.53 0.08 -11.44
N ASP A 86 6.79 1.31 -10.96
CA ASP A 86 7.88 1.59 -10.00
C ASP A 86 7.57 1.02 -8.60
N VAL A 87 6.30 1.03 -8.19
CA VAL A 87 5.89 0.42 -6.92
C VAL A 87 5.95 -1.11 -7.02
N ALA A 88 5.59 -1.67 -8.17
CA ALA A 88 5.64 -3.10 -8.38
C ALA A 88 7.08 -3.62 -8.46
N SER A 89 8.01 -2.88 -9.09
CA SER A 89 9.44 -3.23 -9.11
C SER A 89 10.06 -3.24 -7.72
N ASP A 90 9.61 -2.34 -6.83
CA ASP A 90 10.15 -2.26 -5.47
C ASP A 90 9.55 -3.31 -4.53
N LEU A 91 8.30 -3.73 -4.74
CA LEU A 91 7.59 -4.64 -3.84
C LEU A 91 7.66 -6.11 -4.24
N LEU A 92 7.62 -6.43 -5.54
CA LEU A 92 7.62 -7.82 -6.03
C LEU A 92 8.76 -8.67 -5.53
N PRO A 93 10.02 -8.17 -5.40
CA PRO A 93 11.10 -8.97 -4.85
C PRO A 93 10.77 -9.54 -3.47
N TYR A 94 9.91 -8.90 -2.69
CA TYR A 94 9.60 -9.32 -1.33
C TYR A 94 8.33 -10.16 -1.20
N CYS A 95 7.64 -10.44 -2.30
CA CYS A 95 6.43 -11.27 -2.34
C CYS A 95 6.75 -12.78 -2.39
N ALA A 96 7.66 -13.23 -1.53
CA ALA A 96 8.11 -14.62 -1.48
C ALA A 96 8.52 -15.05 -0.06
N VAL A 97 8.31 -16.33 0.26
CA VAL A 97 8.76 -16.92 1.53
C VAL A 97 10.27 -17.11 1.54
N GLY A 98 10.94 -16.85 2.67
CA GLY A 98 12.37 -17.18 2.82
C GLY A 98 13.36 -16.15 2.26
N GLY A 99 12.90 -14.93 1.97
CA GLY A 99 13.73 -13.80 1.53
C GLY A 99 13.32 -13.26 0.16
N PRO A 100 14.09 -12.31 -0.40
CA PRO A 100 13.76 -11.74 -1.68
C PRO A 100 13.81 -12.76 -2.84
N LEU A 101 13.08 -12.49 -3.91
CA LEU A 101 13.18 -13.13 -5.22
C LEU A 101 14.45 -12.66 -5.93
N SER A 102 14.90 -13.46 -6.90
CA SER A 102 15.94 -13.05 -7.81
C SER A 102 15.45 -11.93 -8.74
N ASP A 103 16.38 -11.12 -9.24
CA ASP A 103 16.09 -10.06 -10.22
C ASP A 103 15.40 -10.64 -11.46
N ARG A 104 15.90 -11.81 -11.93
CA ARG A 104 15.31 -12.54 -13.06
C ARG A 104 13.83 -12.86 -12.84
N THR A 105 13.48 -13.35 -11.66
CA THR A 105 12.11 -13.74 -11.34
C THR A 105 11.21 -12.53 -11.12
N THR A 106 11.75 -11.48 -10.53
CA THR A 106 11.07 -10.17 -10.44
C THR A 106 10.76 -9.61 -11.82
N ASP A 107 11.72 -9.65 -12.75
CA ASP A 107 11.57 -9.17 -14.13
C ASP A 107 10.52 -9.97 -14.91
N VAL A 108 10.51 -11.30 -14.74
CA VAL A 108 9.51 -12.18 -15.38
C VAL A 108 8.11 -11.87 -14.84
N LEU A 109 7.95 -11.72 -13.52
CA LEU A 109 6.68 -11.36 -12.90
C LEU A 109 6.20 -9.97 -13.33
N MET A 110 7.11 -9.00 -13.41
CA MET A 110 6.83 -7.66 -13.93
C MET A 110 6.43 -7.67 -15.40
N GLY A 111 7.12 -8.48 -16.21
CA GLY A 111 6.84 -8.64 -17.63
C GLY A 111 5.48 -9.27 -17.92
N SER A 112 5.08 -10.25 -17.11
CA SER A 112 3.83 -11.00 -17.31
C SER A 112 2.62 -10.39 -16.62
N CYS A 113 2.78 -9.83 -15.42
CA CYS A 113 1.67 -9.40 -14.56
C CYS A 113 1.56 -7.88 -14.41
N HIS A 114 2.60 -7.13 -14.79
CA HIS A 114 2.68 -5.66 -14.78
C HIS A 114 2.45 -4.96 -13.43
N SER A 115 2.08 -5.69 -12.38
CA SER A 115 1.79 -5.20 -11.03
C SER A 115 1.70 -6.36 -10.04
N VAL A 116 1.89 -6.06 -8.75
CA VAL A 116 1.65 -7.01 -7.64
C VAL A 116 0.22 -7.56 -7.68
N LYS A 117 -0.76 -6.72 -7.98
CA LYS A 117 -2.17 -7.14 -8.12
C LYS A 117 -2.34 -8.17 -9.23
N GLY A 118 -1.70 -7.95 -10.38
CA GLY A 118 -1.75 -8.88 -11.50
C GLY A 118 -1.17 -10.26 -11.16
N VAL A 119 -0.14 -10.32 -10.30
CA VAL A 119 0.41 -11.59 -9.81
C VAL A 119 -0.62 -12.35 -8.97
N VAL A 120 -1.33 -11.65 -8.08
CA VAL A 120 -2.39 -12.26 -7.26
C VAL A 120 -3.56 -12.74 -8.12
N GLU A 121 -3.98 -11.94 -9.10
CA GLU A 121 -5.04 -12.31 -10.04
C GLU A 121 -4.65 -13.55 -10.86
N ALA A 122 -3.42 -13.60 -11.36
CA ALA A 122 -2.91 -14.75 -12.11
C ALA A 122 -2.82 -16.02 -11.25
N LEU A 123 -2.39 -15.91 -10.00
CA LEU A 123 -2.34 -17.04 -9.06
C LEU A 123 -3.73 -17.54 -8.64
N ALA A 124 -4.75 -16.67 -8.65
CA ALA A 124 -6.12 -17.02 -8.30
C ALA A 124 -6.88 -17.74 -9.43
N GLU A 125 -6.35 -17.75 -10.65
CA GLU A 125 -6.91 -18.52 -11.78
C GLU A 125 -6.63 -20.02 -11.63
N GLU A 126 -7.53 -20.85 -12.16
CA GLU A 126 -7.39 -22.30 -12.13
C GLU A 126 -6.16 -22.72 -12.95
N GLY A 127 -5.13 -23.28 -12.30
CA GLY A 127 -3.84 -23.59 -12.92
C GLY A 127 -2.82 -22.44 -12.91
N GLY A 128 -3.12 -21.32 -12.24
CA GLY A 128 -2.22 -20.15 -12.16
C GLY A 128 -0.84 -20.45 -11.57
N ALA A 129 -0.76 -21.34 -10.58
CA ALA A 129 0.51 -21.79 -10.01
C ALA A 129 1.38 -22.55 -11.03
N ASP A 130 0.77 -23.41 -11.85
CA ASP A 130 1.47 -24.17 -12.88
C ASP A 130 2.01 -23.24 -13.99
N LEU A 131 1.21 -22.24 -14.37
CA LEU A 131 1.62 -21.20 -15.31
C LEU A 131 2.78 -20.35 -14.79
N LEU A 132 2.81 -20.09 -13.47
CA LEU A 132 3.93 -19.39 -12.85
C LEU A 132 5.23 -20.22 -12.91
N VAL A 133 5.15 -21.53 -12.63
CA VAL A 133 6.30 -22.44 -12.75
C VAL A 133 6.82 -22.45 -14.19
N GLU A 134 5.93 -22.52 -15.18
CA GLU A 134 6.29 -22.48 -16.60
C GLU A 134 6.94 -21.14 -16.98
N ALA A 135 6.38 -20.02 -16.53
CA ALA A 135 6.91 -18.68 -16.80
C ALA A 135 8.32 -18.48 -16.22
N LEU A 136 8.63 -19.10 -15.08
CA LEU A 136 9.96 -19.08 -14.46
C LEU A 136 10.94 -20.09 -15.07
N GLY A 137 10.55 -20.76 -16.16
CA GLY A 137 11.40 -21.73 -16.85
C GLY A 137 11.53 -23.05 -16.11
N GLY A 138 10.52 -23.43 -15.32
CA GLY A 138 10.48 -24.66 -14.54
C GLY A 138 11.18 -24.56 -13.18
N ASP A 139 11.43 -23.35 -12.67
CA ASP A 139 11.97 -23.18 -11.31
C ASP A 139 10.86 -23.36 -10.26
N GLU A 140 10.58 -24.62 -9.92
CA GLU A 140 9.56 -25.00 -8.93
C GLU A 140 9.87 -24.46 -7.53
N VAL A 141 11.16 -24.24 -7.21
CA VAL A 141 11.58 -23.77 -5.87
C VAL A 141 11.21 -22.30 -5.73
N GLU A 142 11.56 -21.48 -6.71
CA GLU A 142 11.28 -20.04 -6.66
C GLU A 142 9.79 -19.76 -6.86
N ALA A 143 9.13 -20.49 -7.79
CA ALA A 143 7.68 -20.43 -7.97
C ALA A 143 6.93 -20.82 -6.68
N GLY A 144 7.33 -21.93 -6.04
CA GLY A 144 6.74 -22.39 -4.79
C GLY A 144 6.84 -21.36 -3.67
N ARG A 145 7.96 -20.62 -3.58
CA ARG A 145 8.13 -19.54 -2.58
C ARG A 145 7.16 -18.37 -2.80
N VAL A 146 6.84 -18.06 -4.06
CA VAL A 146 5.85 -17.02 -4.40
C VAL A 146 4.44 -17.51 -4.09
N VAL A 147 4.08 -18.71 -4.52
CA VAL A 147 2.75 -19.31 -4.26
C VAL A 147 2.48 -19.38 -2.76
N LEU A 148 3.42 -19.94 -1.99
CA LEU A 148 3.30 -20.05 -0.53
C LEU A 148 3.19 -18.70 0.18
N PHE A 149 3.73 -17.62 -0.39
CA PHE A 149 3.62 -16.29 0.21
C PHE A 149 2.17 -15.78 0.15
N TRP A 150 1.42 -16.12 -0.89
CA TRP A 150 0.04 -15.66 -1.11
C TRP A 150 -1.03 -16.63 -0.58
N GLU A 151 -0.66 -17.90 -0.35
CA GLU A 151 -1.53 -18.91 0.26
C GLU A 151 -1.50 -18.91 1.81
N ALA A 152 -0.53 -18.21 2.41
CA ALA A 152 -0.38 -18.07 3.87
C ALA A 152 -1.26 -16.98 4.47
#